data_AF-A0A7Y1YC20-F1
#
_entry.id   AF-A0A7Y1YC20-F1
#
_cell.length_a   1.000
_cell.length_b   1.000
_cell.length_c   1.000
_cell.angle_alpha   90.00
_cell.angle_beta   90.00
_cell.angle_gamma   90.00
#
_symmetry.space_group_name_H-M   'P 1'
#
loop_
_entity.id
_entity.type
_entity.pdbx_description
1 polymer ?
#
loop_
_entity_poly.entity_id
_entity_poly.type
_entity_poly.pdbx_seq_one_letter_code
_entity_poly.pdbx_strand_id
1 'polypeptide(L)'
;MSPWDRRTFLKTTAASGLVALPSAQALAAGEAPIDHGLLASSDRRRGTSDDPLGVRDQFPVADQLAYLNTASMGPVPLPVRKAMEEYSDERMMYRDPGSRRAALERARERFATLFGADTDEIALLFSTSDGENLVANAIDWRPGDNVVIDELHFTTAFVVFRELEKREGIELRIVPATDGTSR
;
A
#
# COMPACT_ATOMS: atom_id res chain seq x y z
N MET A 1 -17.44 16.72 24.62
CA MET A 1 -18.00 16.55 23.27
C MET A 1 -16.86 16.67 22.27
N SER A 2 -16.47 15.56 21.65
CA SER A 2 -15.82 15.54 20.33
C SER A 2 -16.67 14.56 19.52
N PRO A 3 -17.45 15.00 18.50
CA PRO A 3 -18.60 14.24 18.01
C PRO A 3 -18.29 13.32 16.82
N TRP A 4 -17.04 12.89 16.65
CA TRP A 4 -16.64 12.15 15.45
C TRP A 4 -15.92 10.85 15.81
N ASP A 5 -16.71 9.78 15.94
CA ASP A 5 -16.23 8.41 15.96
C ASP A 5 -15.98 7.92 14.51
N ARG A 6 -14.92 7.14 14.29
CA ARG A 6 -14.56 6.53 12.99
C ARG A 6 -15.74 5.77 12.36
N ARG A 7 -16.61 5.20 13.20
CA ARG A 7 -17.84 4.49 12.81
C ARG A 7 -18.89 5.40 12.17
N THR A 8 -18.83 6.71 12.42
CA THR A 8 -19.71 7.72 11.82
C THR A 8 -19.11 8.33 10.55
N PHE A 9 -17.77 8.33 10.41
CA PHE A 9 -17.07 8.91 9.26
C PHE A 9 -17.40 8.20 7.93
N LEU A 10 -17.42 6.86 7.92
CA LEU A 10 -17.78 6.08 6.73
C LEU A 10 -19.23 6.27 6.27
N LYS A 11 -20.07 6.91 7.09
CA LYS A 11 -21.46 7.24 6.73
C LYS A 11 -21.67 8.66 6.18
N THR A 12 -20.67 9.56 6.21
CA THR A 12 -20.97 11.00 6.06
C THR A 12 -20.05 11.88 5.20
N THR A 13 -18.93 11.43 4.64
CA THR A 13 -18.00 12.41 4.03
C THR A 13 -17.79 12.21 2.53
N ALA A 14 -18.78 12.66 1.75
CA ALA A 14 -18.48 13.52 0.61
C ALA A 14 -18.07 14.91 1.15
N ALA A 15 -17.15 15.59 0.46
CA ALA A 15 -16.66 16.95 0.73
C ALA A 15 -15.58 17.12 1.82
N SER A 16 -14.32 17.19 1.39
CA SER A 16 -13.49 18.43 1.40
C SER A 16 -12.00 18.08 1.27
N GLY A 17 -11.38 18.50 0.16
CA GLY A 17 -9.95 18.34 -0.09
C GLY A 17 -9.09 19.50 0.42
N LEU A 18 -7.76 19.34 0.36
CA LEU A 18 -6.73 20.32 -0.05
C LEU A 18 -5.35 19.93 0.51
N VAL A 19 -4.38 19.63 -0.37
CA VAL A 19 -3.06 20.27 -0.48
C VAL A 19 -2.56 19.98 -1.91
N ALA A 20 -2.11 21.01 -2.64
CA ALA A 20 -1.59 20.88 -4.00
C ALA A 20 -0.10 20.49 -3.99
N LEU A 21 0.30 19.58 -4.89
CA LEU A 21 1.70 19.33 -5.25
C LEU A 21 1.84 19.22 -6.78
N PRO A 22 3.03 19.49 -7.35
CA PRO A 22 3.22 19.66 -8.79
C PRO A 22 3.06 18.36 -9.58
N SER A 23 2.47 18.47 -10.76
CA SER A 23 2.11 17.39 -11.69
C SER A 23 3.31 16.62 -12.26
N ALA A 24 3.29 15.29 -12.15
CA ALA A 24 4.26 14.39 -12.76
C ALA A 24 3.71 13.75 -14.05
N GLN A 25 3.78 14.49 -15.16
CA GLN A 25 3.65 13.88 -16.48
C GLN A 25 4.99 13.25 -16.86
N ALA A 26 5.13 11.94 -16.66
CA ALA A 26 5.95 11.01 -17.45
C ALA A 26 6.22 9.70 -16.66
N LEU A 27 5.23 8.80 -16.56
CA LEU A 27 5.50 7.40 -16.23
C LEU A 27 4.77 6.48 -17.21
N ALA A 28 5.18 6.58 -18.47
CA ALA A 28 4.96 5.53 -19.46
C ALA A 28 6.25 5.41 -20.28
N ALA A 29 7.26 4.77 -19.71
CA ALA A 29 8.44 4.31 -20.44
C ALA A 29 9.09 3.14 -19.67
N GLY A 30 9.48 2.10 -20.42
CA GLY A 30 9.77 0.76 -19.94
C GLY A 30 10.86 0.62 -18.87
N GLU A 31 10.81 -0.53 -18.19
CA GLU A 31 11.84 -1.00 -17.27
C GLU A 31 13.18 -1.14 -18.02
N ALA A 32 14.06 -0.16 -17.87
CA ALA A 32 15.46 -0.32 -18.23
C ALA A 32 16.17 -1.11 -17.13
N PRO A 33 17.04 -2.09 -17.47
CA PRO A 33 17.82 -2.81 -16.48
C PRO A 33 18.71 -1.86 -15.67
N ILE A 34 18.78 -2.10 -14.36
CA ILE A 34 19.60 -1.29 -13.43
C ILE A 34 21.08 -1.58 -13.72
N ASP A 35 21.78 -0.58 -14.27
CA ASP A 35 23.24 -0.60 -14.40
C ASP A 35 23.88 -0.29 -13.03
N HIS A 36 24.45 -1.32 -12.40
CA HIS A 36 25.17 -1.20 -11.13
C HIS A 36 26.53 -0.48 -11.25
N GLY A 37 26.98 -0.14 -12.47
CA GLY A 37 28.32 0.40 -12.73
C GLY A 37 28.50 1.91 -12.55
N LEU A 38 27.43 2.70 -12.46
CA LEU A 38 27.53 4.17 -12.53
C LEU A 38 27.58 4.93 -11.19
N LEU A 39 27.57 4.24 -10.05
CA LEU A 39 27.41 4.86 -8.73
C LEU A 39 28.66 4.76 -7.84
N ALA A 40 29.83 4.76 -8.45
CA ALA A 40 31.07 4.90 -7.71
C ALA A 40 31.25 6.34 -7.18
N SER A 41 31.34 6.42 -5.85
CA SER A 41 32.03 7.47 -5.08
C SER A 41 31.38 8.87 -5.01
N SER A 42 30.71 9.12 -3.89
CA SER A 42 31.01 10.34 -3.12
C SER A 42 30.99 10.01 -1.63
N ASP A 43 32.17 10.12 -1.02
CA ASP A 43 32.42 10.03 0.42
C ASP A 43 31.61 11.10 1.15
N ARG A 44 30.39 10.74 1.59
CA ARG A 44 29.50 11.62 2.36
C ARG A 44 29.70 11.33 3.84
N ARG A 45 30.39 12.24 4.52
CA ARG A 45 30.43 12.29 5.99
C ARG A 45 29.01 12.41 6.51
N ARG A 46 28.53 11.37 7.22
CA ARG A 46 27.19 11.30 7.82
C ARG A 46 27.09 12.22 9.02
N GLY A 47 26.31 13.29 8.90
CA GLY A 47 25.82 14.06 10.05
C GLY A 47 24.54 13.43 10.61
N THR A 48 24.28 13.61 11.90
CA THR A 48 23.01 13.17 12.54
C THR A 48 21.77 13.87 11.98
N SER A 49 21.94 14.95 11.20
CA SER A 49 20.88 15.62 10.44
C SER A 49 20.33 14.78 9.30
N ASP A 50 21.11 13.83 8.78
CA ASP A 50 20.81 13.14 7.52
C ASP A 50 19.97 11.86 7.73
N ASP A 51 19.70 11.50 8.98
CA ASP A 51 18.87 10.37 9.39
C ASP A 51 18.07 10.72 10.67
N PRO A 52 17.05 11.58 10.57
CA PRO A 52 16.27 12.05 11.72
C PRO A 52 15.51 10.93 12.44
N LEU A 53 15.32 9.78 11.78
CA LEU A 53 14.66 8.61 12.36
C LEU A 53 15.66 7.58 12.91
N GLY A 54 16.95 7.70 12.58
CA GLY A 54 17.97 6.73 12.98
C GLY A 54 17.73 5.33 12.41
N VAL A 55 17.10 5.22 11.22
CA VAL A 55 16.73 3.94 10.61
C VAL A 55 17.42 3.70 9.27
N ARG A 56 18.23 4.63 8.78
CA ARG A 56 18.86 4.52 7.45
C ARG A 56 19.76 3.31 7.37
N ASP A 57 20.43 2.94 8.47
CA ASP A 57 21.28 1.75 8.58
C ASP A 57 20.51 0.43 8.42
N GLN A 58 19.18 0.43 8.59
CA GLN A 58 18.32 -0.73 8.35
C GLN A 58 18.12 -1.00 6.86
N PHE A 59 18.54 -0.10 5.96
CA PHE A 59 18.37 -0.20 4.52
C PHE A 59 19.73 -0.13 3.81
N PRO A 60 20.45 -1.25 3.61
CA PRO A 60 21.79 -1.25 3.01
C PRO A 60 21.89 -0.57 1.64
N VAL A 61 20.79 -0.56 0.86
CA VAL A 61 20.73 0.13 -0.44
C VAL A 61 20.98 1.63 -0.31
N ALA A 62 20.67 2.23 0.85
CA ALA A 62 20.81 3.66 1.09
C ALA A 62 22.29 4.12 1.17
N ASP A 63 23.22 3.19 1.34
CA ASP A 63 24.67 3.44 1.29
C ASP A 63 25.25 3.28 -0.12
N GLN A 64 24.51 2.63 -1.02
CA GLN A 64 24.94 2.38 -2.40
C GLN A 64 24.38 3.43 -3.35
N LEU A 65 23.12 3.86 -3.13
CA LEU A 65 22.44 4.76 -4.05
C LEU A 65 21.31 5.57 -3.41
N ALA A 66 20.97 6.70 -4.04
CA ALA A 66 19.77 7.46 -3.73
C ALA A 66 18.54 6.78 -4.33
N TYR A 67 17.85 5.95 -3.53
CA TYR A 67 16.70 5.18 -3.99
C TYR A 67 15.43 6.04 -3.99
N LEU A 68 14.97 6.46 -5.18
CA LEU A 68 13.82 7.36 -5.35
C LEU A 68 12.57 6.67 -5.92
N ASN A 69 12.51 5.32 -5.88
CA ASN A 69 11.41 4.53 -6.45
C ASN A 69 10.58 3.78 -5.39
N THR A 70 10.55 4.26 -4.14
CA THR A 70 9.86 3.60 -3.01
C THR A 70 8.35 3.45 -3.24
N ALA A 71 7.76 4.34 -4.05
CA ALA A 71 6.35 4.26 -4.41
C ALA A 71 6.00 3.02 -5.26
N SER A 72 6.96 2.47 -6.02
CA SER A 72 6.76 1.23 -6.77
C SER A 72 7.03 0.01 -5.88
N MET A 73 8.23 -0.09 -5.30
CA MET A 73 8.59 -1.21 -4.43
C MET A 73 9.67 -0.77 -3.44
N GLY A 74 9.35 -0.70 -2.16
CA GLY A 74 10.32 -0.29 -1.14
C GLY A 74 11.42 -1.35 -0.92
N PRO A 75 12.67 -0.93 -0.59
CA PRO A 75 13.69 -1.87 -0.17
C PRO A 75 13.30 -2.56 1.15
N VAL A 76 13.62 -3.85 1.27
CA VAL A 76 13.33 -4.64 2.48
C VAL A 76 14.34 -4.26 3.58
N PRO A 77 13.88 -3.83 4.78
CA PRO A 77 14.78 -3.51 5.87
C PRO A 77 15.33 -4.79 6.54
N LEU A 78 16.51 -4.67 7.17
CA LEU A 78 17.21 -5.78 7.83
C LEU A 78 16.34 -6.58 8.81
N PRO A 79 15.49 -5.98 9.68
CA PRO A 79 14.65 -6.73 10.60
C PRO A 79 13.60 -7.59 9.88
N VAL A 80 13.09 -7.13 8.73
CA VAL A 80 12.12 -7.89 7.93
C VAL A 80 12.82 -9.07 7.24
N ARG A 81 14.01 -8.86 6.67
CA ARG A 81 14.83 -9.95 6.11
C ARG A 81 15.06 -11.05 7.14
N LYS A 82 15.47 -10.67 8.35
CA LYS A 82 15.68 -11.61 9.46
C LYS A 82 14.43 -12.41 9.80
N ALA A 83 13.27 -11.76 9.90
CA ALA A 83 12.01 -12.46 10.17
C ALA A 83 11.62 -13.45 9.06
N MET A 84 11.93 -13.13 7.79
CA MET A 84 11.72 -14.04 6.66
C MET A 84 12.66 -15.26 6.70
N GLU A 85 13.92 -15.06 7.09
CA GLU A 85 14.90 -16.14 7.30
C GLU A 85 14.43 -17.07 8.43
N GLU A 86 14.06 -16.52 9.58
CA GLU A 86 13.53 -17.27 10.73
C GLU A 86 12.27 -18.08 10.36
N TYR A 87 11.32 -17.47 9.65
CA TYR A 87 10.13 -18.19 9.16
C TYR A 87 10.50 -19.33 8.20
N SER A 88 11.46 -19.10 7.30
CA SER A 88 11.89 -20.13 6.34
C SER A 88 12.55 -21.31 7.05
N ASP A 89 13.41 -21.05 8.03
CA ASP A 89 14.05 -22.07 8.85
C ASP A 89 13.03 -22.89 9.66
N GLU A 90 12.04 -22.23 10.28
CA GLU A 90 10.95 -22.90 10.97
C GLU A 90 10.16 -23.84 10.05
N ARG A 91 9.86 -23.37 8.83
CA ARG A 91 9.10 -24.13 7.83
C ARG A 91 9.87 -25.32 7.28
N MET A 92 11.18 -25.17 7.09
CA MET A 92 12.06 -26.27 6.66
C MET A 92 12.12 -27.39 7.70
N MET A 93 12.15 -27.03 8.98
CA MET A 93 12.27 -28.00 10.08
C MET A 93 10.94 -28.56 10.59
N TYR A 94 9.79 -28.02 10.15
CA TYR A 94 8.44 -28.33 10.63
C TYR A 94 8.35 -28.38 12.18
N ARG A 95 9.02 -27.43 12.84
CA ARG A 95 9.29 -27.50 14.28
C ARG A 95 8.04 -27.32 15.14
N ASP A 96 7.12 -26.46 14.73
CA ASP A 96 5.86 -26.20 15.43
C ASP A 96 4.75 -25.82 14.42
N PRO A 97 3.70 -26.64 14.28
CA PRO A 97 2.55 -26.31 13.43
C PRO A 97 1.78 -25.05 13.86
N GLY A 98 1.84 -24.67 15.15
CA GLY A 98 1.12 -23.53 15.72
C GLY A 98 1.84 -22.19 15.56
N SER A 99 3.17 -22.19 15.37
CA SER A 99 4.00 -20.97 15.34
C SER A 99 3.52 -19.98 14.28
N ARG A 100 3.15 -20.48 13.09
CA ARG A 100 2.62 -19.67 12.00
C ARG A 100 1.34 -18.94 12.39
N ARG A 101 0.38 -19.62 13.03
CA ARG A 101 -0.89 -18.99 13.43
C ARG A 101 -0.62 -17.88 14.44
N ALA A 102 0.22 -18.16 15.44
CA ALA A 102 0.57 -17.18 16.45
C ALA A 102 1.31 -15.97 15.85
N ALA A 103 2.19 -16.18 14.86
CA ALA A 103 2.85 -15.10 14.14
C ALA A 103 1.87 -14.21 13.35
N LEU A 104 0.90 -14.83 12.67
CA LEU A 104 -0.13 -14.09 11.94
C LEU A 104 -1.03 -13.28 12.88
N GLU A 105 -1.47 -13.84 14.02
CA GLU A 105 -2.28 -13.08 14.98
C GLU A 105 -1.50 -11.91 15.58
N ARG A 106 -0.23 -12.10 15.95
CA ARG A 106 0.63 -10.99 16.41
C ARG A 106 0.80 -9.91 15.34
N ALA A 107 0.86 -10.28 14.07
CA ALA A 107 0.91 -9.31 12.98
C ALA A 107 -0.40 -8.51 12.91
N ARG A 108 -1.55 -9.19 12.99
CA ARG A 108 -2.87 -8.52 13.01
C ARG A 108 -3.01 -7.56 14.19
N GLU A 109 -2.63 -7.96 15.41
CA GLU A 109 -2.68 -7.12 16.61
C GLU A 109 -1.82 -5.84 16.47
N ARG A 110 -0.62 -5.98 15.88
CA ARG A 110 0.27 -4.84 15.62
C ARG A 110 -0.32 -3.87 14.58
N PHE A 111 -0.89 -4.40 13.50
CA PHE A 111 -1.56 -3.57 12.50
C PHE A 111 -2.83 -2.91 13.05
N ALA A 112 -3.61 -3.62 13.85
CA ALA A 112 -4.77 -3.08 14.55
C ALA A 112 -4.38 -1.87 15.41
N THR A 113 -3.29 -2.00 16.18
CA THR A 113 -2.74 -0.89 16.97
C THR A 113 -2.29 0.28 16.10
N LEU A 114 -1.59 0.01 14.98
CA LEU A 114 -1.10 1.04 14.07
C LEU A 114 -2.23 1.87 13.44
N PHE A 115 -3.34 1.22 13.08
CA PHE A 115 -4.47 1.85 12.41
C PHE A 115 -5.61 2.26 13.36
N GLY A 116 -5.49 1.99 14.66
CA GLY A 116 -6.55 2.27 15.64
C GLY A 116 -7.80 1.43 15.42
N ALA A 117 -7.62 0.15 15.08
CA ALA A 117 -8.67 -0.83 14.81
C ALA A 117 -8.69 -1.97 15.83
N ASP A 118 -9.78 -2.74 15.84
CA ASP A 118 -9.84 -4.02 16.55
C ASP A 118 -9.14 -5.11 15.72
N THR A 119 -8.62 -6.15 16.38
CA THR A 119 -7.84 -7.18 15.67
C THR A 119 -8.69 -7.97 14.67
N ASP A 120 -9.99 -8.16 14.97
CA ASP A 120 -10.96 -8.80 14.09
C ASP A 120 -11.34 -7.95 12.85
N GLU A 121 -11.02 -6.65 12.85
CA GLU A 121 -11.16 -5.76 11.69
C GLU A 121 -9.98 -5.87 10.70
N ILE A 122 -8.91 -6.63 11.03
CA ILE A 122 -7.71 -6.76 10.18
C ILE A 122 -7.73 -8.06 9.38
N ALA A 123 -7.65 -7.97 8.06
CA ALA A 123 -7.38 -9.10 7.17
C ALA A 123 -5.95 -9.03 6.62
N LEU A 124 -5.27 -10.18 6.50
CA LEU A 124 -3.95 -10.29 5.85
C LEU A 124 -4.13 -10.79 4.43
N LEU A 125 -3.81 -9.95 3.44
CA LEU A 125 -3.99 -10.21 2.01
C LEU A 125 -2.67 -10.12 1.25
N PHE A 126 -2.67 -10.53 -0.02
CA PHE A 126 -1.44 -10.58 -0.82
C PHE A 126 -1.05 -9.23 -1.43
N SER A 127 -2.02 -8.34 -1.67
CA SER A 127 -1.78 -7.03 -2.26
C SER A 127 -2.97 -6.09 -2.05
N THR A 128 -2.77 -4.80 -2.33
CA THR A 128 -3.86 -3.81 -2.37
C THR A 128 -4.90 -4.18 -3.41
N SER A 129 -4.47 -4.65 -4.59
CA SER A 129 -5.36 -5.09 -5.67
C SER A 129 -6.25 -6.25 -5.26
N ASP A 130 -5.69 -7.22 -4.53
CA ASP A 130 -6.44 -8.36 -3.98
C ASP A 130 -7.49 -7.88 -2.96
N GLY A 131 -7.13 -6.93 -2.10
CA GLY A 131 -8.07 -6.31 -1.16
C GLY A 131 -9.22 -5.57 -1.82
N GLU A 132 -8.93 -4.77 -2.85
CA GLU A 132 -9.97 -4.07 -3.60
C GLU A 132 -10.92 -5.06 -4.31
N ASN A 133 -10.37 -6.09 -4.95
CA ASN A 133 -11.17 -7.16 -5.57
C ASN A 133 -12.06 -7.86 -4.55
N LEU A 134 -11.51 -8.23 -3.39
CA LEU A 134 -12.24 -8.92 -2.34
C LEU A 134 -13.43 -8.09 -1.86
N VAL A 135 -13.21 -6.79 -1.57
CA VAL A 135 -14.28 -5.90 -1.11
C VAL A 135 -15.33 -5.69 -2.20
N ALA A 136 -14.91 -5.43 -3.44
CA ALA A 136 -15.83 -5.20 -4.55
C ALA A 136 -16.72 -6.42 -4.83
N ASN A 137 -16.21 -7.65 -4.70
CA ASN A 137 -17.00 -8.86 -4.90
C ASN A 137 -17.79 -9.30 -3.65
N ALA A 138 -17.56 -8.69 -2.47
CA ALA A 138 -18.31 -8.98 -1.25
C ALA A 138 -19.63 -8.20 -1.13
N ILE A 139 -19.85 -7.21 -2.00
CA ILE A 139 -21.06 -6.39 -2.04
C ILE A 139 -22.14 -7.11 -2.87
N ASP A 140 -23.36 -7.17 -2.34
CA ASP A 140 -24.55 -7.67 -3.03
C ASP A 140 -25.08 -6.62 -4.01
N TRP A 141 -24.42 -6.51 -5.17
CA TRP A 141 -24.75 -5.53 -6.19
C TRP A 141 -26.13 -5.76 -6.80
N ARG A 142 -26.79 -4.67 -7.14
CA ARG A 142 -28.02 -4.68 -7.92
C ARG A 142 -27.83 -3.87 -9.20
N PRO A 143 -28.50 -4.25 -10.30
CA PRO A 143 -28.50 -3.44 -11.50
C PRO A 143 -28.93 -1.99 -11.21
N GLY A 144 -28.14 -1.03 -11.68
CA GLY A 144 -28.33 0.40 -11.43
C GLY A 144 -27.63 0.95 -10.16
N ASP A 145 -27.02 0.10 -9.33
CA ASP A 145 -26.17 0.58 -8.24
C ASP A 145 -24.98 1.38 -8.79
N ASN A 146 -24.56 2.41 -8.06
CA ASN A 146 -23.56 3.36 -8.55
C ASN A 146 -22.21 3.14 -7.88
N VAL A 147 -21.15 3.08 -8.69
CA VAL A 147 -19.76 3.11 -8.22
C VAL A 147 -19.05 4.31 -8.81
N VAL A 148 -18.42 5.10 -7.94
CA VAL A 148 -17.63 6.27 -8.33
C VAL A 148 -16.16 5.99 -8.04
N ILE A 149 -15.34 6.06 -9.06
CA ILE A 149 -13.88 6.02 -8.94
C ILE A 149 -13.27 7.28 -9.52
N ASP A 150 -12.01 7.53 -9.20
CA ASP A 150 -11.27 8.66 -9.74
C ASP A 150 -10.37 8.25 -10.93
N GLU A 151 -10.08 9.17 -11.84
CA GLU A 151 -9.28 8.87 -13.04
C GLU A 151 -7.81 8.52 -12.71
N LEU A 152 -7.29 8.96 -11.56
CA LEU A 152 -5.93 8.68 -11.11
C LEU A 152 -5.84 7.38 -10.28
N HIS A 153 -6.94 6.63 -10.17
CA HIS A 153 -6.94 5.38 -9.43
C HIS A 153 -5.97 4.37 -10.04
N PHE A 154 -5.50 3.43 -9.23
CA PHE A 154 -4.66 2.36 -9.74
C PHE A 154 -5.43 1.46 -10.72
N THR A 155 -4.75 0.92 -11.73
CA THR A 155 -5.35 0.19 -12.86
C THR A 155 -6.32 -0.92 -12.44
N THR A 156 -6.11 -1.53 -11.27
CA THR A 156 -7.01 -2.56 -10.73
C THR A 156 -8.47 -2.12 -10.67
N ALA A 157 -8.78 -0.91 -10.19
CA ALA A 157 -10.15 -0.43 -10.07
C ALA A 157 -10.88 -0.46 -11.41
N PHE A 158 -10.26 0.02 -12.48
CA PHE A 158 -10.87 0.03 -13.80
C PHE A 158 -11.19 -1.37 -14.29
N VAL A 159 -10.30 -2.35 -14.07
CA VAL A 159 -10.55 -3.74 -14.47
C VAL A 159 -11.73 -4.32 -13.68
N VAL A 160 -11.72 -4.14 -12.36
CA VAL A 160 -12.74 -4.70 -11.46
C VAL A 160 -14.12 -4.12 -11.73
N PHE A 161 -14.23 -2.79 -11.73
CA PHE A 161 -15.53 -2.14 -11.85
C PHE A 161 -16.10 -2.16 -13.26
N ARG A 162 -15.26 -2.22 -14.30
CA ARG A 162 -15.75 -2.48 -15.67
C ARG A 162 -16.27 -3.89 -15.86
N GLU A 163 -15.70 -4.86 -15.15
CA GLU A 163 -16.24 -6.22 -15.16
C GLU A 163 -17.56 -6.29 -14.40
N LEU A 164 -17.65 -5.63 -13.23
CA LEU A 164 -18.90 -5.53 -12.48
C LEU A 164 -20.00 -4.80 -13.27
N GLU A 165 -19.69 -3.74 -14.02
CA GLU A 165 -20.63 -3.05 -14.91
C GLU A 165 -21.24 -4.01 -15.94
N LYS A 166 -20.43 -4.90 -16.52
CA LYS A 166 -20.90 -5.90 -17.50
C LYS A 166 -21.71 -7.03 -16.87
N ARG A 167 -21.26 -7.52 -15.70
CA ARG A 167 -21.79 -8.72 -15.05
C ARG A 167 -23.03 -8.42 -14.21
N GLU A 168 -22.97 -7.38 -13.39
CA GLU A 168 -23.98 -7.04 -12.38
C GLU A 168 -24.85 -5.84 -12.79
N GLY A 169 -24.48 -5.12 -13.85
CA GLY A 169 -25.24 -3.97 -14.34
C GLY A 169 -25.13 -2.73 -13.45
N ILE A 170 -24.03 -2.59 -12.70
CA ILE A 170 -23.73 -1.35 -11.95
C ILE A 170 -23.43 -0.19 -12.91
N GLU A 171 -23.66 1.04 -12.47
CA GLU A 171 -23.27 2.27 -13.15
C GLU A 171 -21.87 2.71 -12.66
N LEU A 172 -20.84 2.56 -13.50
CA LEU A 172 -19.50 3.07 -13.20
C LEU A 172 -19.36 4.54 -13.64
N ARG A 173 -19.02 5.41 -12.69
CA ARG A 173 -18.74 6.83 -12.93
C ARG A 173 -17.28 7.12 -12.60
N ILE A 174 -16.57 7.74 -13.54
CA ILE A 174 -15.17 8.11 -13.39
C ILE A 174 -15.08 9.63 -13.24
N VAL A 175 -14.53 10.09 -12.12
CA VAL A 175 -14.27 11.51 -11.87
C VAL A 175 -12.97 11.89 -12.60
N PRO A 176 -13.03 12.83 -13.58
CA PRO A 176 -11.85 13.22 -14.34
C PRO A 176 -10.82 13.93 -13.45
N ALA A 177 -9.55 13.75 -13.78
CA ALA A 177 -8.46 14.45 -13.13
C ALA A 177 -8.28 15.85 -13.74
N THR A 178 -8.19 16.86 -12.87
CA THR A 178 -7.81 18.23 -13.24
C THR A 178 -6.58 18.63 -12.43
N ASP A 179 -5.50 19.03 -13.12
CA ASP A 179 -4.23 19.47 -12.53
C ASP A 179 -3.63 18.44 -11.54
N GLY A 180 -3.74 17.14 -11.85
CA GLY A 180 -3.22 16.06 -10.99
C GLY A 180 -4.06 15.78 -9.75
N THR A 181 -5.28 16.29 -9.69
CA THR A 181 -6.25 16.01 -8.62
C THR A 181 -7.61 15.63 -9.18
N SER A 182 -8.30 14.68 -8.55
CA SER A 182 -9.67 14.33 -8.88
C SER A 182 -10.61 15.21 -8.06
N ARG A 183 -11.48 15.98 -8.71
CA ARG A 183 -12.41 16.94 -8.07
C ARG A 183 -13.80 16.90 -8.69
#